data_AF-A0A9D7KEJ9-F1
#
_entry.id   AF-A0A9D7KEJ9-F1
#
_cell.length_a   1.000
_cell.length_b   1.000
_cell.length_c   1.000
_cell.angle_alpha   90.00
_cell.angle_beta   90.00
_cell.angle_gamma   90.00
#
_symmetry.space_group_name_H-M   'P 1'
#
loop_
_entity.id
_entity.type
_entity.pdbx_description
1 polymer ?
#
loop_
_entity_poly.entity_id
_entity_poly.type
_entity_poly.pdbx_seq_one_letter_code
_entity_poly.pdbx_strand_id
1 'polypeptide(L)' 'MTSSLREKIKNRDRFTCKICSLSVADEKNLLLEIDHIMPLAKGGITSEGNLQTLCWKCNRSKGSKILSAR' A
#
# COMPACT_ATOMS: atom_id res chain seq x y z
N MET A 1 -4.18 -7.77 10.96
CA MET A 1 -4.82 -7.46 9.66
C MET A 1 -5.15 -8.79 8.98
N THR A 2 -6.40 -9.02 8.59
CA THR A 2 -6.86 -10.30 8.01
C THR A 2 -6.50 -10.44 6.53
N SER A 3 -6.43 -11.68 6.02
CA SER A 3 -6.16 -11.95 4.60
C SER A 3 -7.23 -11.36 3.68
N SER A 4 -8.51 -11.45 4.08
CA SER A 4 -9.65 -10.89 3.35
C SER A 4 -9.53 -9.37 3.16
N LEU A 5 -9.10 -8.65 4.20
CA LEU A 5 -8.88 -7.20 4.11
C LEU A 5 -7.73 -6.87 3.15
N ARG A 6 -6.65 -7.67 3.16
CA ARG A 6 -5.52 -7.47 2.23
C ARG A 6 -5.97 -7.59 0.78
N GLU A 7 -6.72 -8.64 0.45
CA GLU A 7 -7.24 -8.84 -0.89
C GLU A 7 -8.23 -7.75 -1.30
N LYS A 8 -9.11 -7.32 -0.39
CA LYS A 8 -10.04 -6.22 -0.65
C LYS A 8 -9.31 -4.93 -1.01
N ILE A 9 -8.26 -4.56 -0.27
CA ILE A 9 -7.45 -3.38 -0.57
C ILE A 9 -6.69 -3.53 -1.90
N LYS A 10 -6.08 -4.70 -2.16
CA LYS A 10 -5.40 -4.96 -3.44
C LYS A 10 -6.35 -4.85 -4.63
N ASN A 11 -7.55 -5.42 -4.52
CA ASN A 11 -8.58 -5.34 -5.56
C ASN A 11 -9.07 -3.89 -5.76
N ARG A 12 -9.33 -3.15 -4.68
CA ARG A 12 -9.71 -1.72 -4.72
C ARG A 12 -8.67 -0.90 -5.47
N ASP A 13 -7.39 -1.14 -5.17
CA ASP A 13 -6.26 -0.45 -5.79
C ASP A 13 -5.85 -1.07 -7.13
N ARG A 14 -6.63 -2.02 -7.67
CA ARG A 14 -6.39 -2.71 -8.94
C ARG A 14 -4.98 -3.30 -9.06
N PHE A 15 -4.46 -3.87 -7.97
CA PHE A 15 -3.09 -4.39 -7.90
C PHE A 15 -2.06 -3.39 -8.45
N THR A 16 -2.23 -2.12 -8.09
CA THR A 16 -1.40 -1.00 -8.53
C THR A 16 -0.83 -0.28 -7.33
N CYS A 17 0.47 0.03 -7.37
CA CYS A 17 1.12 0.82 -6.34
C CYS A 17 0.56 2.25 -6.32
N LYS A 18 0.07 2.71 -5.17
CA LYS A 18 -0.50 4.06 -5.00
C LYS A 18 0.53 5.19 -5.02
N ILE A 19 1.84 4.88 -5.00
CA ILE A 19 2.92 5.88 -5.04
C ILE A 19 3.52 6.01 -6.45
N CYS A 20 3.94 4.90 -7.06
CA CYS A 20 4.61 4.93 -8.38
C CYS A 20 3.69 4.53 -9.54
N SER A 21 2.44 4.18 -9.27
CA SER A 21 1.46 3.77 -10.28
C SER A 21 1.82 2.50 -11.08
N LEU A 22 2.86 1.76 -10.69
CA LEU A 22 3.19 0.47 -11.29
C LEU A 22 2.18 -0.59 -10.87
N SER A 23 1.66 -1.34 -11.85
CA SER A 23 0.78 -2.48 -11.64
C SER A 23 1.49 -3.80 -11.90
N VAL A 24 0.89 -4.89 -11.41
CA VAL A 24 1.33 -6.25 -11.76
C VAL A 24 1.20 -6.58 -13.25
N ALA A 25 0.42 -5.78 -14.00
CA ALA A 25 0.33 -5.91 -15.46
C ALA A 25 1.57 -5.34 -16.15
N ASP A 26 2.18 -4.29 -15.59
CA ASP A 26 3.42 -3.68 -16.12
C ASP A 26 4.65 -4.53 -15.77
N GLU A 27 4.70 -5.05 -14.54
CA GLU A 27 5.82 -5.86 -14.05
C GLU A 27 5.29 -7.14 -13.36
N LYS A 28 5.40 -8.28 -14.06
CA LYS A 28 4.91 -9.59 -13.56
C LYS A 28 5.47 -9.99 -12.19
N ASN A 29 6.70 -9.57 -11.88
CA ASN A 29 7.39 -9.88 -10.63
C ASN A 29 7.24 -8.78 -9.57
N LEU A 30 6.30 -7.85 -9.77
CA LEU A 30 6.07 -6.76 -8.82
C LEU A 30 5.42 -7.29 -7.54
N LEU A 31 6.20 -7.29 -6.46
CA LEU A 31 5.68 -7.62 -5.13
C LEU A 31 4.91 -6.43 -4.57
N LEU A 32 3.61 -6.64 -4.34
CA LEU A 32 2.70 -5.68 -3.73
C LEU A 32 2.34 -6.05 -2.30
N GLU A 33 2.49 -5.08 -1.42
CA GLU A 33 2.23 -5.16 0.00
C GLU A 33 1.17 -4.12 0.39
N ILE A 34 0.46 -4.40 1.49
CA ILE A 34 -0.45 -3.43 2.07
C ILE A 34 0.28 -2.71 3.20
N ASP A 35 0.26 -1.38 3.14
CA ASP A 35 0.90 -0.51 4.10
C ASP A 35 -0.06 0.58 4.58
N HIS A 36 0.21 1.13 5.76
CA HIS A 36 -0.60 2.20 6.35
C HIS A 36 -0.19 3.57 5.80
N ILE A 37 -1.15 4.35 5.31
CA ILE A 37 -0.95 5.75 4.88
C ILE A 37 -0.39 6.56 6.05
N MET A 38 -1.12 6.57 7.17
CA MET A 38 -0.65 7.04 8.47
C MET A 38 -0.09 5.86 9.26
N PRO A 39 1.22 5.82 9.57
CA PRO A 39 1.81 4.76 10.37
C PRO A 39 1.14 4.65 11.75
N LEU A 40 1.04 3.42 12.28
CA LEU A 40 0.50 3.16 13.62
C LEU A 40 1.24 3.97 14.69
N ALA A 41 2.56 4.12 14.57
CA ALA A 41 3.40 4.90 15.48
C ALA A 41 3.03 6.40 15.53
N LYS A 42 2.26 6.91 14.56
CA LYS A 42 1.76 8.29 14.50
C LYS A 42 0.25 8.39 14.77
N GLY A 43 -0.36 7.35 15.35
CA GLY A 43 -1.80 7.31 15.64
C GLY A 43 -2.66 6.79 14.49
N GLY A 44 -2.06 6.22 13.45
CA GLY A 44 -2.82 5.58 12.38
C GLY A 44 -3.59 4.36 12.87
N ILE A 45 -4.72 4.06 12.21
CA ILE A 45 -5.55 2.89 12.50
C ILE A 45 -5.53 1.89 11.34
N THR A 46 -5.79 0.62 11.63
CA THR A 46 -5.96 -0.39 10.56
C THR A 46 -7.40 -0.34 10.07
N SER A 47 -7.68 0.57 9.14
CA SER A 47 -8.98 0.73 8.48
C SER A 47 -8.78 0.86 6.97
N GLU A 48 -9.79 0.51 6.20
CA GLU A 48 -9.71 0.55 4.73
C GLU A 48 -9.27 1.91 4.18
N GLY A 49 -9.70 3.01 4.82
CA GLY A 49 -9.30 4.36 4.44
C GLY A 49 -7.85 4.73 4.76
N ASN A 50 -7.20 4.02 5.69
CA ASN A 50 -5.80 4.24 6.07
C ASN A 50 -4.85 3.19 5.47
N LEU A 51 -5.36 2.25 4.67
CA LEU A 51 -4.57 1.21 4.03
C LEU A 51 -4.43 1.50 2.53
N GLN A 52 -3.24 1.24 2.01
CA GLN A 52 -2.93 1.41 0.58
C GLN A 52 -2.04 0.28 0.09
N THR A 53 -2.16 -0.03 -1.19
CA THR A 53 -1.29 -0.97 -1.89
C THR A 53 -0.02 -0.28 -2.36
N LEU A 54 1.14 -0.76 -1.90
CA LEU A 54 2.46 -0.27 -2.32
C LEU A 54 3.29 -1.41 -2.88
N CYS A 55 4.14 -1.11 -3.87
CA CYS A 55 5.18 -2.05 -4.24
C CYS A 55 6.30 -2.09 -3.18
N TRP A 56 7.02 -3.20 -3.09
CA TRP A 56 8.09 -3.39 -2.12
C TRP A 56 9.13 -2.25 -2.12
N LYS A 57 9.46 -1.70 -3.30
CA LYS A 57 10.39 -0.56 -3.45
C LYS A 57 9.83 0.71 -2.78
N CYS A 58 8.58 1.06 -3.10
CA CYS A 58 7.91 2.23 -2.52
C CYS A 58 7.65 2.05 -1.02
N ASN A 59 7.26 0.85 -0.59
CA ASN A 59 7.06 0.53 0.81
C ASN A 59 8.37 0.73 1.61
N ARG A 60 9.48 0.19 1.10
CA ARG A 60 10.81 0.36 1.70
C ARG A 60 11.27 1.83 1.72
N SER A 61 10.98 2.58 0.66
CA SER A 61 11.31 4.01 0.57
C SER A 61 10.48 4.87 1.54
N LYS A 62 9.20 4.55 1.71
CA LYS A 62 8.29 5.23 2.65
C LYS A 62 8.74 5.04 4.09
N GLY A 63 8.92 3.79 4.51
CA GLY A 63 9.19 3.45 5.92
C GLY A 63 8.16 4.10 6.86
N SER A 64 8.65 4.82 7.87
CA SER A 64 7.82 5.50 8.88
C SER A 64 7.33 6.90 8.47
N LYS A 65 7.59 7.33 7.22
CA LYS A 65 7.19 8.65 6.73
C LYS A 65 5.73 8.63 6.30
N ILE A 66 5.04 9.74 6.54
CA ILE A 66 3.73 9.99 5.93
C ILE A 66 4.05 10.63 4.59
N LEU A 67 3.97 9.85 3.52
CA LEU A 67 4.09 10.38 2.18
C LEU A 67 2.73 10.94 1.80
N SER A 68 2.60 12.27 1.79
CA SER A 68 1.50 12.90 1.08
C SER A 68 1.73 12.63 -0.41
N ALA A 69 0.83 11.89 -1.05
CA ALA A 69 0.76 11.94 -2.49
C ALA A 69 0.56 13.42 -2.88
N ARG A 70 1.42 13.93 -3.78
CA ARG A 70 1.20 15.21 -4.43
C ARG A 70 0.10 15.06 -5.47
#